data_AF-A0A8S9LXK9-F1
#
_entry.id   AF-A0A8S9LXK9-F1
#
_cell.length_a   1.000
_cell.length_b   1.000
_cell.length_c   1.000
_cell.angle_alpha   90.00
_cell.angle_beta   90.00
_cell.angle_gamma   90.00
#
_symmetry.space_group_name_H-M   'P 1'
#
loop_
_entity.id
_entity.type
_entity.pdbx_description
1 polymer ?
#
loop_
_entity_poly.entity_id
_entity_poly.type
_entity_poly.pdbx_seq_one_letter_code
_entity_poly.pdbx_strand_id
1 'polypeptide(L)'
;MDSFFDELLRDSHACTHTHTCNPPGPENTHTHTCLHVHTKILPAQAEDKEATDDTSESSGNKSKKRPLGNREAVRKYREKKKAKAASLEDEVMRLRAVNSQLMKRLQGQAALEAEVTRLKCLLVDIRGRIEGEIGAFPYQKPLAPNAHFSYTMQPCN
;
A
#
# COMPACT_ATOMS: atom_id res chain seq x y z
N MET A 1 55.13 -27.37 1.64
CA MET A 1 53.96 -26.72 2.30
C MET A 1 52.75 -26.65 1.36
N ASP A 2 52.94 -26.87 0.06
CA ASP A 2 51.86 -26.75 -0.94
C ASP A 2 50.86 -27.92 -0.93
N SER A 3 51.25 -29.09 -0.43
CA SER A 3 50.40 -30.29 -0.42
C SER A 3 49.21 -30.21 0.55
N PHE A 4 49.34 -29.45 1.64
CA PHE A 4 48.26 -29.32 2.64
C PHE A 4 47.13 -28.41 2.15
N PHE A 5 47.47 -27.33 1.47
CA PHE A 5 46.49 -26.43 0.86
C PHE A 5 45.75 -27.10 -0.31
N ASP A 6 46.44 -27.96 -1.07
CA ASP A 6 45.85 -28.66 -2.21
C ASP A 6 44.84 -29.75 -1.77
N GLU A 7 45.07 -30.40 -0.62
CA GLU A 7 44.10 -31.35 -0.03
C GLU A 7 42.86 -30.64 0.55
N LEU A 8 43.03 -29.46 1.16
CA LEU A 8 41.93 -28.64 1.67
C LEU A 8 41.02 -28.09 0.56
N LEU A 9 41.60 -27.75 -0.60
CA LEU A 9 40.87 -27.30 -1.77
C LEU A 9 40.12 -28.46 -2.47
N ARG A 10 40.64 -29.69 -2.38
CA ARG A 10 39.98 -30.89 -2.92
C ARG A 10 38.76 -31.35 -2.12
N ASP A 11 38.69 -31.06 -0.82
CA ASP A 11 37.56 -31.40 0.05
C ASP A 11 36.38 -30.40 -0.05
N SER A 12 36.50 -29.42 -0.96
CA SER A 12 35.43 -28.47 -1.28
C SER A 12 34.45 -29.09 -2.27
N HIS A 13 33.39 -29.71 -1.75
CA HIS A 13 32.37 -30.33 -2.58
C HIS A 13 31.42 -29.27 -3.16
N ALA A 14 31.49 -29.09 -4.47
CA ALA A 14 30.50 -28.32 -5.21
C ALA A 14 29.26 -29.20 -5.45
N CYS A 15 28.08 -28.72 -5.03
CA CYS A 15 26.81 -29.37 -5.29
C CYS A 15 26.01 -28.55 -6.30
N THR A 16 25.60 -29.20 -7.38
CA THR A 16 24.75 -28.61 -8.43
C THR A 16 23.31 -29.01 -8.22
N HIS A 17 22.43 -28.03 -8.04
CA HIS A 17 20.99 -28.27 -7.94
C HIS A 17 20.25 -27.59 -9.09
N THR A 18 19.19 -28.25 -9.56
CA THR A 18 18.25 -27.67 -10.52
C THR A 18 16.96 -27.37 -9.78
N HIS A 19 16.55 -26.11 -9.80
CA HIS A 19 15.28 -25.68 -9.21
C HIS A 19 14.29 -25.32 -10.31
N THR A 20 13.06 -25.81 -10.14
CA THR A 20 11.93 -25.43 -10.98
C THR A 20 11.05 -24.49 -10.18
N CYS A 21 11.00 -23.22 -10.59
CA CYS A 21 10.13 -22.24 -9.95
C CYS A 21 8.82 -22.15 -10.72
N ASN A 22 7.72 -22.47 -10.02
CA ASN A 22 6.36 -22.39 -10.53
C ASN A 22 5.66 -21.20 -9.87
N PRO A 23 5.81 -19.97 -10.40
CA PRO A 23 5.16 -18.81 -9.81
C PRO A 23 3.63 -18.90 -9.97
N PRO A 24 2.82 -18.41 -9.01
CA PRO A 24 1.38 -18.36 -9.15
C PRO A 24 1.01 -17.29 -10.18
N GLY A 25 0.81 -17.71 -11.44
CA GLY A 25 0.41 -16.85 -12.55
C GLY A 25 0.48 -17.58 -13.90
N PRO A 26 -0.18 -17.05 -14.94
CA PRO A 26 -0.32 -17.73 -16.24
C PRO A 26 0.95 -17.74 -17.10
N GLU A 27 2.03 -17.07 -16.70
CA GLU A 27 3.21 -16.91 -17.56
C GLU A 27 4.49 -17.50 -16.97
N ASN A 28 5.06 -18.40 -17.78
CA ASN A 28 6.37 -19.03 -17.84
C ASN A 28 6.98 -19.58 -16.54
N THR A 29 6.78 -20.88 -16.40
CA THR A 29 7.66 -21.76 -15.63
C THR A 29 9.09 -21.60 -16.16
N HIS A 30 10.05 -21.44 -15.26
CA HIS A 30 11.47 -21.38 -15.64
C HIS A 30 12.30 -22.21 -14.68
N THR A 31 13.41 -22.72 -15.21
CA THR A 31 14.38 -23.52 -14.47
C THR A 31 15.70 -22.76 -14.41
N HIS A 32 16.40 -22.88 -13.29
CA HIS A 32 17.76 -22.38 -13.15
C HIS A 32 18.62 -23.40 -12.41
N THR A 33 19.89 -23.42 -12.77
CA THR A 33 20.90 -24.29 -12.17
C THR A 33 21.77 -23.44 -11.26
N CYS A 34 21.84 -23.80 -9.98
CA CYS A 34 22.66 -23.10 -9.00
C CYS A 34 23.83 -23.99 -8.57
N LEU A 35 25.03 -23.41 -8.57
CA LEU A 35 26.26 -24.03 -8.11
C LEU A 35 26.57 -23.52 -6.71
N HIS A 36 26.55 -24.43 -5.73
CA HIS A 36 26.94 -24.13 -4.35
C HIS A 36 28.22 -24.85 -4.00
N VAL A 37 29.11 -24.19 -3.28
CA VAL A 37 30.36 -24.77 -2.78
C VAL A 37 30.22 -24.95 -1.27
N HIS A 38 30.31 -26.19 -0.80
CA HIS A 38 30.32 -26.49 0.63
C HIS A 38 31.76 -26.53 1.14
N THR A 39 32.05 -25.68 2.13
CA THR A 39 33.30 -25.74 2.89
C THR A 39 33.04 -26.48 4.20
N LYS A 40 33.72 -27.61 4.39
CA LYS A 40 33.66 -28.41 5.61
C LYS A 40 34.56 -27.77 6.67
N ILE A 41 33.95 -27.15 7.68
CA ILE A 41 34.68 -26.55 8.80
C ILE A 41 35.03 -27.65 9.80
N LEU A 42 36.32 -27.97 9.95
CA LEU A 42 36.80 -28.90 10.99
C LEU A 42 36.69 -28.23 12.37
N PRO A 43 36.24 -28.94 13.41
CA PRO A 43 36.22 -28.40 14.77
C PRO A 43 37.65 -28.22 15.29
N ALA A 44 37.92 -27.09 15.92
CA ALA A 44 39.18 -26.85 16.64
C ALA A 44 39.31 -27.87 17.79
N GLN A 45 40.50 -28.46 17.92
CA GLN A 45 40.80 -29.35 19.05
C GLN A 45 40.68 -28.54 20.34
N ALA A 46 39.76 -28.96 21.21
CA ALA A 46 39.58 -28.36 22.52
C ALA A 46 40.78 -28.72 23.40
N GLU A 47 41.53 -27.72 23.80
CA GLU A 47 42.61 -27.89 24.78
C GLU A 47 41.99 -27.82 26.19
N ASP A 48 41.98 -28.97 26.86
CA ASP A 48 41.56 -29.17 28.24
C ASP A 48 42.34 -28.26 29.20
N LYS A 49 41.65 -27.45 30.02
CA LYS A 49 42.17 -26.91 31.28
C LYS A 49 41.09 -26.88 32.37
N GLU A 50 41.10 -28.00 33.09
CA GLU A 50 41.15 -28.16 34.56
C GLU A 50 40.28 -27.29 35.50
N ALA A 51 39.65 -28.05 36.40
CA ALA A 51 38.80 -27.71 37.52
C ALA A 51 39.42 -26.76 38.56
N THR A 52 38.56 -25.91 39.14
CA THR A 52 38.64 -25.53 40.55
C THR A 52 37.23 -25.51 41.14
N ASP A 53 37.10 -26.22 42.26
CA ASP A 53 35.91 -26.57 43.01
C ASP A 53 35.46 -25.44 43.97
N ASP A 54 34.24 -25.62 44.49
CA ASP A 54 33.69 -25.18 45.76
C ASP A 54 32.67 -24.02 45.83
N THR A 55 31.46 -24.45 46.22
CA THR A 55 30.50 -23.80 47.13
C THR A 55 29.23 -23.18 46.54
N SER A 56 28.12 -23.87 46.86
CA SER A 56 26.77 -23.38 47.15
C SER A 56 25.67 -23.58 46.11
N GLU A 57 24.53 -24.01 46.64
CA GLU A 57 23.17 -23.96 46.09
C GLU A 57 22.78 -25.02 45.04
N SER A 58 22.24 -26.11 45.58
CA SER A 58 21.25 -26.97 44.96
C SER A 58 20.04 -26.17 44.47
N SER A 59 20.07 -25.68 43.23
CA SER A 59 18.88 -25.58 42.36
C SER A 59 19.29 -25.20 40.94
N GLY A 60 18.79 -25.96 39.95
CA GLY A 60 18.87 -25.54 38.55
C GLY A 60 19.43 -26.61 37.63
N ASN A 61 18.56 -27.53 37.20
CA ASN A 61 18.80 -28.34 36.02
C ASN A 61 19.25 -27.45 34.86
N LYS A 62 20.54 -27.55 34.51
CA LYS A 62 21.23 -27.08 33.30
C LYS A 62 20.32 -26.29 32.35
N SER A 63 20.07 -25.02 32.67
CA SER A 63 19.41 -24.11 31.76
C SER A 63 20.39 -23.83 30.63
N LYS A 64 20.22 -24.58 29.54
CA LYS A 64 20.73 -24.22 28.22
C LYS A 64 20.53 -22.72 28.08
N LYS A 65 21.63 -21.95 28.02
CA LYS A 65 21.66 -20.52 27.71
C LYS A 65 21.01 -20.33 26.34
N ARG A 66 19.67 -20.36 26.32
CA ARG A 66 18.84 -20.11 25.14
C ARG A 66 19.14 -18.66 24.76
N PRO A 67 19.44 -18.35 23.49
CA PRO A 67 19.61 -16.97 23.06
C PRO A 67 18.26 -16.26 23.19
N LEU A 68 18.01 -15.63 24.34
CA LEU A 68 16.78 -14.91 24.65
C LEU A 68 16.48 -13.86 23.58
N GLY A 69 17.53 -13.24 23.01
CA GLY A 69 17.44 -12.30 21.90
C GLY A 69 16.82 -12.87 20.62
N ASN A 70 17.11 -14.13 20.24
CA ASN A 70 16.47 -14.72 19.05
C ASN A 70 14.98 -15.02 19.29
N ARG A 71 14.65 -15.50 20.50
CA ARG A 71 13.25 -15.76 20.88
C ARG A 71 12.43 -14.47 20.88
N GLU A 72 12.98 -13.38 21.38
CA GLU A 72 12.34 -12.07 21.39
C GLU A 72 12.25 -11.46 20.00
N ALA A 73 13.30 -11.58 19.17
CA ALA A 73 13.28 -11.11 17.78
C ALA A 73 12.18 -11.81 16.96
N VAL A 74 12.05 -13.13 17.08
CA VAL A 74 10.99 -13.90 16.40
C VAL A 74 9.61 -13.49 16.89
N ARG A 75 9.44 -13.25 18.20
CA ARG A 75 8.17 -12.78 18.76
C ARG A 75 7.79 -11.41 18.17
N LYS A 76 8.72 -10.45 18.21
CA LYS A 76 8.53 -9.11 17.65
C LYS A 76 8.23 -9.14 16.14
N TYR A 77 8.88 -10.04 15.40
CA TYR A 77 8.57 -10.25 13.97
C TYR A 77 7.13 -10.74 13.76
N ARG A 78 6.68 -11.75 14.53
CA ARG A 78 5.31 -12.27 14.44
C ARG A 78 4.29 -11.21 14.82
N GLU A 79 4.54 -10.46 15.89
CA GLU A 79 3.69 -9.36 16.33
C GLU A 79 3.60 -8.27 15.26
N LYS A 80 4.74 -7.84 14.68
CA LYS A 80 4.75 -6.88 13.57
C LYS A 80 3.99 -7.39 12.35
N LYS A 81 4.16 -8.67 12.00
CA LYS A 81 3.44 -9.28 10.87
C LYS A 81 1.93 -9.33 11.13
N LYS A 82 1.52 -9.70 12.35
CA LYS A 82 0.12 -9.73 12.78
C LYS A 82 -0.50 -8.33 12.77
N ALA A 83 0.20 -7.33 13.32
CA ALA A 83 -0.25 -5.95 13.33
C ALA A 83 -0.40 -5.38 11.91
N LYS A 84 0.55 -5.67 11.01
CA LYS A 84 0.45 -5.26 9.60
C LYS A 84 -0.72 -5.93 8.89
N ALA A 85 -0.97 -7.21 9.14
CA ALA A 85 -2.13 -7.91 8.58
C ALA A 85 -3.45 -7.29 9.05
N ALA A 86 -3.60 -7.07 10.36
CA ALA A 86 -4.78 -6.42 10.93
C ALA A 86 -5.00 -5.01 10.36
N SER A 87 -3.94 -4.20 10.27
CA SER A 87 -4.04 -2.85 9.68
C SER A 87 -4.47 -2.85 8.22
N LEU A 88 -4.05 -3.85 7.43
CA LEU A 88 -4.49 -3.99 6.04
C LEU A 88 -5.95 -4.43 5.95
N GLU A 89 -6.39 -5.34 6.82
CA GLU A 89 -7.79 -5.78 6.91
C GLU A 89 -8.72 -4.61 7.26
N ASP A 90 -8.33 -3.79 8.25
CA ASP A 90 -9.08 -2.58 8.64
C ASP A 90 -9.20 -1.58 7.49
N GLU A 91 -8.10 -1.33 6.77
CA GLU A 91 -8.10 -0.42 5.62
C GLU A 91 -8.97 -0.95 4.48
N VAL A 92 -8.95 -2.25 4.21
CA VAL A 92 -9.84 -2.88 3.22
C VAL A 92 -11.31 -2.71 3.62
N MET A 93 -11.66 -2.91 4.89
CA MET A 93 -13.03 -2.70 5.37
C MET A 93 -13.45 -1.24 5.22
N ARG A 94 -12.59 -0.29 5.60
CA ARG A 94 -12.83 1.15 5.45
C ARG A 94 -13.03 1.55 3.99
N LEU A 95 -12.13 1.11 3.11
CA LEU A 95 -12.21 1.39 1.68
C LEU A 95 -13.46 0.80 1.04
N ARG A 96 -13.87 -0.42 1.43
CA ARG A 96 -15.11 -1.04 0.97
C ARG A 96 -16.34 -0.24 1.41
N ALA A 97 -16.37 0.24 2.65
CA ALA A 97 -17.46 1.07 3.16
C ALA A 97 -17.57 2.39 2.38
N VAL A 98 -16.45 3.08 2.18
CA VAL A 98 -16.39 4.32 1.38
C VAL A 98 -16.82 4.06 -0.06
N ASN A 99 -16.34 2.99 -0.69
CA ASN A 99 -16.71 2.64 -2.05
C ASN A 99 -18.22 2.36 -2.18
N SER A 100 -18.79 1.59 -1.25
CA SER A 100 -20.25 1.36 -1.19
C SER A 100 -21.04 2.67 -1.09
N GLN A 101 -20.59 3.62 -0.28
CA GLN A 101 -21.22 4.94 -0.18
C GLN A 101 -21.09 5.76 -1.47
N LEU A 102 -19.93 5.76 -2.12
CA LEU A 102 -19.72 6.45 -3.40
C LEU A 102 -20.60 5.85 -4.50
N MET A 103 -20.72 4.53 -4.57
CA MET A 103 -21.60 3.86 -5.52
C MET A 103 -23.07 4.24 -5.33
N LYS A 104 -23.55 4.35 -4.08
CA LYS A 104 -24.91 4.83 -3.80
C LYS A 104 -25.13 6.27 -4.28
N ARG A 105 -24.14 7.14 -4.13
CA ARG A 105 -24.20 8.52 -4.65
C ARG A 105 -24.23 8.54 -6.18
N LEU A 106 -23.40 7.70 -6.82
CA LEU A 106 -23.30 7.62 -8.27
C LEU A 106 -24.61 7.14 -8.92
N GLN A 107 -25.31 6.18 -8.31
CA GLN A 107 -26.57 5.64 -8.85
C GLN A 107 -27.65 6.71 -9.07
N GLY A 108 -27.69 7.78 -8.27
CA GLY A 108 -28.66 8.88 -8.42
C GLY A 108 -28.16 10.06 -9.25
N GLN A 109 -26.88 10.11 -9.57
CA GLN A 109 -26.24 11.28 -10.18
C GLN A 109 -26.78 11.56 -11.59
N ALA A 110 -26.91 10.55 -12.44
CA ALA A 110 -27.38 10.72 -13.83
C ALA A 110 -28.82 11.25 -13.89
N ALA A 111 -29.70 10.78 -13.00
CA ALA A 111 -31.08 11.26 -12.93
C ALA A 111 -31.14 12.72 -12.45
N LEU A 112 -30.30 13.09 -11.48
CA LEU A 112 -30.19 14.47 -11.01
C LEU A 112 -29.66 15.39 -12.11
N GLU A 113 -28.63 14.96 -12.85
CA GLU A 113 -28.08 15.72 -13.98
C GLU A 113 -29.09 15.91 -15.12
N ALA A 114 -29.90 14.89 -15.40
CA ALA A 114 -30.99 14.99 -16.37
C ALA A 114 -32.03 16.03 -15.93
N GLU A 115 -32.41 16.05 -14.65
CA GLU A 115 -33.39 17.01 -14.13
C GLU A 115 -32.83 18.44 -14.10
N VAL A 116 -31.56 18.62 -13.74
CA VAL A 116 -30.86 19.91 -13.86
C VAL A 116 -30.89 20.42 -15.30
N THR A 117 -30.67 19.54 -16.27
CA THR A 117 -30.72 19.89 -17.69
C THR A 117 -32.13 20.29 -18.12
N ARG A 118 -33.15 19.51 -17.71
CA ARG A 118 -34.56 19.81 -17.98
C ARG A 118 -34.98 21.16 -17.41
N LEU A 119 -34.58 21.46 -16.17
CA LEU A 119 -34.87 22.73 -15.51
C LEU A 119 -34.17 23.91 -16.19
N LYS A 120 -32.92 23.73 -16.63
CA LYS A 120 -32.20 24.76 -17.41
C LYS A 120 -32.91 25.07 -18.73
N CYS A 121 -33.36 24.05 -19.46
CA CYS A 121 -34.15 24.25 -20.68
C CYS A 121 -35.44 25.03 -20.39
N LEU A 122 -36.18 24.62 -19.35
CA LEU A 122 -37.42 25.29 -18.97
C LEU A 122 -37.20 26.78 -18.60
N LEU A 123 -36.11 27.10 -17.92
CA LEU A 123 -35.78 28.50 -17.59
C LEU A 123 -35.50 29.34 -18.84
N VAL A 124 -34.78 28.78 -19.81
CA VAL A 124 -34.55 29.45 -21.10
C VAL A 124 -35.86 29.66 -21.84
N ASP A 125 -36.75 28.66 -21.84
CA ASP A 125 -38.06 28.75 -22.48
C ASP A 125 -38.95 29.81 -21.83
N ILE A 126 -39.02 29.84 -20.49
CA ILE A 126 -39.80 30.84 -19.74
C ILE A 126 -39.23 32.24 -20.01
N ARG A 127 -37.90 32.39 -19.98
CA ARG A 127 -37.25 33.66 -20.32
C ARG A 127 -37.63 34.13 -21.73
N GLY A 128 -37.56 33.25 -22.72
CA GLY A 128 -37.94 33.56 -24.10
C GLY A 128 -39.41 33.94 -24.25
N ARG A 129 -40.32 33.28 -23.50
CA ARG A 129 -41.75 33.65 -23.47
C ARG A 129 -41.96 35.03 -22.84
N ILE A 130 -41.30 35.30 -21.72
CA ILE A 130 -41.35 36.62 -21.06
C ILE A 130 -40.86 37.70 -22.02
N GLU A 131 -39.70 37.51 -22.65
CA GLU A 131 -39.13 38.47 -23.62
C GLU A 131 -40.05 38.65 -24.84
N GLY A 132 -40.73 37.58 -25.28
CA GLY A 132 -41.69 37.62 -26.39
C GLY A 132 -43.03 38.28 -26.06
N GLU A 133 -43.57 38.06 -24.86
CA GLU A 133 -44.86 38.63 -24.41
C GLU A 133 -44.73 40.06 -23.90
N ILE A 134 -43.61 40.39 -23.26
CA ILE A 134 -43.32 41.75 -22.78
C ILE A 134 -42.87 42.64 -23.95
N GLY A 135 -42.26 42.07 -25.00
CA GLY A 135 -41.69 42.83 -26.11
C GLY A 135 -40.73 43.94 -25.64
N ALA A 136 -40.37 44.87 -26.52
CA ALA A 136 -39.84 46.16 -26.04
C ALA A 136 -40.97 46.87 -25.29
N PHE A 137 -41.04 46.65 -23.98
CA PHE A 137 -42.07 47.22 -23.12
C PHE A 137 -42.11 48.75 -23.34
N PRO A 138 -43.28 49.37 -23.59
CA PRO A 138 -43.40 50.72 -24.17
C PRO A 138 -43.04 51.86 -23.21
N TYR A 139 -42.23 51.61 -22.17
CA TYR A 139 -41.63 52.64 -21.34
C TYR A 139 -40.19 52.97 -21.74
N GLN A 140 -39.78 52.71 -22.98
CA GLN A 140 -38.70 53.52 -23.56
C GLN A 140 -39.29 54.87 -23.96
N LYS A 141 -39.47 55.76 -22.97
CA LYS A 141 -39.43 57.20 -23.27
C LYS A 141 -38.12 57.44 -24.02
N PRO A 142 -38.12 58.16 -25.15
CA PRO A 142 -36.87 58.61 -25.73
C PRO A 142 -36.14 59.39 -24.64
N LEU A 143 -35.02 58.85 -24.15
CA LEU A 143 -34.10 59.69 -23.39
C LEU A 143 -33.68 60.77 -24.38
N ALA A 144 -34.09 61.99 -24.08
CA ALA A 144 -33.50 63.17 -24.66
C ALA A 144 -31.97 63.01 -24.64
N PRO A 145 -31.24 63.51 -25.66
CA PRO A 145 -29.86 63.12 -25.96
C PRO A 145 -28.80 63.52 -24.92
N ASN A 146 -29.18 63.84 -23.68
CA ASN A 146 -28.27 64.20 -22.59
C ASN A 146 -28.75 63.63 -21.26
N ALA A 147 -28.51 62.34 -21.02
CA ALA A 147 -28.34 61.86 -19.65
C ALA A 147 -27.39 60.66 -19.64
N HIS A 148 -26.14 60.92 -19.25
CA HIS A 148 -25.22 59.90 -18.77
C HIS A 148 -25.89 59.10 -17.65
N PHE A 149 -26.30 57.87 -17.92
CA PHE A 149 -26.65 56.90 -16.89
C PHE A 149 -25.79 55.66 -17.08
N SER A 150 -24.60 55.70 -16.49
CA SER A 150 -23.75 54.53 -16.29
C SER A 150 -24.34 53.70 -15.15
N TYR A 151 -25.11 52.66 -15.46
CA TYR A 151 -25.45 51.63 -14.49
C TYR A 151 -24.46 50.46 -14.66
N THR A 152 -23.30 50.59 -14.02
CA THR A 152 -22.38 49.47 -13.82
C THR A 152 -22.99 48.52 -12.79
N MET A 153 -23.49 47.38 -13.23
CA MET A 153 -23.89 46.28 -12.36
C MET A 153 -22.62 45.69 -11.72
N GLN A 154 -22.46 45.89 -10.41
CA GLN A 154 -21.45 45.19 -9.62
C GLN A 154 -21.90 43.74 -9.38
N PRO A 155 -21.05 42.73 -9.68
CA PRO A 155 -21.32 41.36 -9.26
C PRO A 155 -20.98 41.22 -7.77
N CYS A 156 -21.96 40.75 -6.98
CA CYS A 156 -21.73 40.34 -5.60
C CYS A 156 -20.95 39.01 -5.58
N ASN A 157 -19.91 38.95 -4.74
CA ASN A 157 -19.28 37.71 -4.29
C ASN A 157 -20.14 37.02 -3.22
#